data_AF-A0A553RG59-F1
#
_entry.id   AF-A0A553RG59-F1
#
_cell.length_a   1.000
_cell.length_b   1.000
_cell.length_c   1.000
_cell.angle_alpha   90.00
_cell.angle_beta   90.00
_cell.angle_gamma   90.00
#
_symmetry.space_group_name_H-M   'P 1'
#
loop_
_entity.id
_entity.type
_entity.pdbx_description
1 polymer ?
#
loop_
_entity_poly.entity_id
_entity_poly.type
_entity_poly.pdbx_seq_one_letter_code
_entity_poly.pdbx_strand_id
1 'polypeptide(L)'
;MQTTMKLSASLIYALELRLHSDARTGTTKCRGVKLVYEIADKVYTLYNGYTSGKEQQTAYNTLMEIPPPLLQRVQHHYNAHYEKFGDFVWRSEDELGPRKAHLILKRTEGISLFCRSLLRSGFIQSRTETVPYTLCRSEVARQMSTAWHRSLHETSLVCLEKLISIQRNIYGKSKLR
;
A
#
# COMPACT_ATOMS: atom_id res chain seq x y z
N MET A 1 -30.66 -24.78 16.54
CA MET A 1 -30.23 -25.15 15.17
C MET A 1 -28.71 -25.11 15.15
N GLN A 2 -28.09 -26.28 15.08
CA GLN A 2 -26.65 -26.46 15.23
C GLN A 2 -26.01 -26.33 13.84
N THR A 3 -25.51 -25.14 13.51
CA THR A 3 -24.85 -24.88 12.23
C THR A 3 -23.46 -25.53 12.28
N THR A 4 -23.38 -26.80 11.90
CA THR A 4 -22.12 -27.48 11.65
C THR A 4 -21.46 -26.84 10.43
N MET A 5 -20.63 -25.82 10.66
CA MET A 5 -19.72 -25.32 9.65
C MET A 5 -18.69 -26.41 9.36
N LYS A 6 -18.98 -27.23 8.35
CA LYS A 6 -17.95 -27.99 7.63
C LYS A 6 -17.02 -26.97 6.97
N LEU A 7 -16.04 -26.50 7.72
CA LEU A 7 -14.88 -25.80 7.20
C LEU A 7 -14.13 -26.80 6.32
N SER A 8 -14.47 -26.84 5.03
CA SER A 8 -13.67 -27.58 4.07
C SER A 8 -12.26 -27.00 4.10
N ALA A 9 -11.24 -27.86 4.09
CA ALA A 9 -9.84 -27.43 4.01
C ALA A 9 -9.57 -26.49 2.83
N SER A 10 -10.43 -26.53 1.80
CA SER A 10 -10.44 -25.60 0.67
C SER A 10 -10.73 -24.14 1.06
N LEU A 11 -11.53 -23.89 2.09
CA LEU A 11 -11.86 -22.53 2.55
C LEU A 11 -10.72 -21.89 3.37
N ILE A 12 -10.03 -22.70 4.18
CA ILE A 12 -8.83 -22.27 4.91
C ILE A 12 -7.72 -21.95 3.91
N TYR A 13 -7.49 -22.82 2.91
CA TYR A 13 -6.57 -22.51 1.82
C TYR A 13 -6.96 -21.26 1.06
N ALA A 14 -8.25 -21.00 0.79
CA ALA A 14 -8.68 -19.81 0.06
C ALA A 14 -8.52 -18.50 0.86
N LEU A 15 -8.73 -18.53 2.18
CA LEU A 15 -8.50 -17.37 3.07
C LEU A 15 -7.02 -17.14 3.34
N GLU A 16 -6.27 -18.22 3.59
CA GLU A 16 -4.81 -18.21 3.70
C GLU A 16 -4.17 -17.74 2.39
N LEU A 17 -4.67 -18.18 1.23
CA LEU A 17 -4.26 -17.71 -0.10
C LEU A 17 -4.73 -16.29 -0.38
N ARG A 18 -5.84 -15.79 0.19
CA ARG A 18 -6.26 -14.38 0.04
C ARG A 18 -5.45 -13.43 0.91
N LEU A 19 -5.11 -13.83 2.13
CA LEU A 19 -4.23 -13.09 3.02
C LEU A 19 -2.77 -13.20 2.57
N HIS A 20 -2.32 -14.38 2.13
CA HIS A 20 -1.03 -14.57 1.48
C HIS A 20 -1.00 -13.98 0.08
N SER A 21 -2.11 -13.88 -0.66
CA SER A 21 -2.14 -13.07 -1.88
C SER A 21 -2.11 -11.61 -1.49
N ASP A 22 -2.83 -11.12 -0.49
CA ASP A 22 -2.71 -9.71 -0.08
C ASP A 22 -1.33 -9.37 0.52
N ALA A 23 -0.57 -10.39 0.96
CA ALA A 23 0.82 -10.29 1.39
C ALA A 23 1.86 -10.55 0.27
N ARG A 24 1.57 -11.40 -0.74
CA ARG A 24 2.46 -11.75 -1.88
C ARG A 24 2.15 -10.94 -3.15
N THR A 25 0.89 -10.75 -3.49
CA THR A 25 0.43 -9.68 -4.38
C THR A 25 0.46 -8.40 -3.56
N GLY A 26 1.29 -7.42 -3.92
CA GLY A 26 1.49 -6.18 -3.18
C GLY A 26 0.28 -5.23 -3.14
N THR A 27 -0.95 -5.73 -3.00
CA THR A 27 -2.20 -4.98 -2.82
C THR A 27 -2.21 -4.21 -1.49
N THR A 28 -1.40 -4.61 -0.51
CA THR A 28 -1.17 -3.88 0.74
C THR A 28 -0.31 -2.61 0.60
N LYS A 29 0.36 -2.36 -0.54
CA LYS A 29 1.44 -1.36 -0.59
C LYS A 29 1.07 0.04 -1.07
N CYS A 30 0.02 0.23 -1.87
CA CYS A 30 -0.25 1.54 -2.47
C CYS A 30 -1.05 2.49 -1.52
N ARG A 31 -0.88 2.46 -0.18
CA ARG A 31 -1.66 3.29 0.78
C ARG A 31 -1.32 4.80 0.73
N GLY A 32 -2.32 5.64 1.00
CA GLY A 32 -2.16 7.04 1.41
C GLY A 32 -2.05 8.04 0.25
N VAL A 33 -3.15 8.33 -0.45
CA VAL A 33 -3.16 9.18 -1.65
C VAL A 33 -3.81 10.57 -1.43
N LYS A 34 -4.22 10.91 -0.20
CA LYS A 34 -4.92 12.18 0.06
C LYS A 34 -4.00 13.42 -0.01
N LEU A 35 -2.68 13.26 0.16
CA LEU A 35 -1.70 14.36 0.31
C LEU A 35 -0.91 14.69 -0.97
N VAL A 36 -1.23 14.08 -2.11
CA VAL A 36 -0.33 14.14 -3.28
C VAL A 36 -0.20 15.54 -3.88
N TYR A 37 -1.33 16.22 -4.09
CA TYR A 37 -1.36 17.54 -4.73
C TYR A 37 -0.52 18.54 -3.94
N GLU A 38 -0.72 18.60 -2.62
CA GLU A 38 0.02 19.48 -1.72
C GLU A 38 1.53 19.25 -1.79
N ILE A 39 1.98 18.00 -1.88
CA ILE A 39 3.41 17.69 -2.01
C ILE A 39 3.94 18.10 -3.39
N ALA A 40 3.20 17.80 -4.47
CA ALA A 40 3.63 18.14 -5.82
C ALA A 40 3.75 19.66 -6.02
N ASP A 41 2.75 20.41 -5.56
CA ASP A 41 2.72 21.87 -5.63
C ASP A 41 3.82 22.50 -4.75
N LYS A 42 4.05 21.94 -3.56
CA LYS A 42 5.15 22.36 -2.68
C LYS A 42 6.50 22.13 -3.34
N VAL A 43 6.74 20.97 -3.94
CA VAL A 43 8.01 20.66 -4.63
C VAL A 43 8.22 21.59 -5.83
N TYR A 44 7.18 21.81 -6.63
CA TYR A 44 7.22 22.79 -7.73
C TYR A 44 7.58 24.20 -7.24
N THR A 45 6.97 24.63 -6.13
CA THR A 45 7.27 25.93 -5.52
C THR A 45 8.72 26.01 -5.05
N LEU A 46 9.23 24.98 -4.38
CA LEU A 46 10.62 24.91 -3.93
C LEU A 46 11.62 24.90 -5.09
N TYR A 47 11.28 24.26 -6.21
CA TYR A 47 12.10 24.28 -7.42
C TYR A 47 12.10 25.63 -8.14
N ASN A 48 11.06 26.46 -7.96
CA ASN A 48 11.00 27.80 -8.55
C ASN A 48 11.46 28.91 -7.60
N GLY A 49 11.78 28.60 -6.34
CA GLY A 49 12.22 29.58 -5.33
C GLY A 49 13.58 30.23 -5.61
N TYR A 50 14.26 29.85 -6.69
CA TYR A 50 15.61 30.28 -7.04
C TYR A 50 16.63 30.00 -5.92
N THR A 51 16.79 28.71 -5.61
CA THR A 51 18.06 28.11 -5.14
C THR A 51 18.60 28.55 -3.77
N SER A 52 17.75 28.66 -2.73
CA SER A 52 18.29 28.53 -1.38
C SER A 52 18.68 27.06 -1.14
N GLY A 53 19.91 26.79 -0.67
CA GLY A 53 20.31 25.43 -0.26
C GLY A 53 19.36 24.81 0.78
N LYS A 54 18.66 25.65 1.56
CA LYS A 54 17.61 25.21 2.48
C LYS A 54 16.37 24.68 1.76
N GLU A 55 15.94 25.33 0.67
CA GLU A 55 14.79 24.90 -0.12
C GLU A 55 15.08 23.59 -0.86
N GLN A 56 16.27 23.48 -1.45
CA GLN A 56 16.75 22.24 -2.07
C GLN A 56 16.75 21.09 -1.06
N GLN A 57 17.30 21.31 0.14
CA GLN A 57 17.31 20.28 1.17
C GLN A 57 15.91 19.95 1.68
N THR A 58 15.01 20.93 1.76
CA THR A 58 13.61 20.74 2.15
C THR A 58 12.85 19.90 1.11
N ALA A 59 13.07 20.17 -0.19
CA ALA A 59 12.49 19.41 -1.28
C ALA A 59 12.99 17.97 -1.26
N TYR A 60 14.30 17.77 -1.14
CA TYR A 60 14.90 16.44 -1.04
C TYR A 60 14.36 15.66 0.17
N ASN A 61 14.33 16.27 1.36
CA ASN A 61 13.81 15.62 2.57
C ASN A 61 12.34 15.25 2.41
N THR A 62 11.51 16.16 1.90
CA THR A 62 10.07 15.90 1.66
C THR A 62 9.89 14.68 0.74
N LEU A 63 10.66 14.59 -0.35
CA LEU A 63 10.59 13.47 -1.30
C LEU A 63 11.16 12.14 -0.73
N MET A 64 12.10 12.23 0.21
CA MET A 64 12.70 11.07 0.88
C MET A 64 11.89 10.57 2.09
N GLU A 65 11.07 11.41 2.71
CA GLU A 65 10.22 11.02 3.84
C GLU A 65 8.99 10.23 3.40
N ILE A 66 8.48 10.50 2.20
CA ILE A 66 7.27 9.84 1.69
C ILE A 66 7.52 8.41 1.19
N PRO A 67 6.55 7.49 1.33
CA PRO A 67 6.70 6.12 0.84
C PRO A 67 6.77 6.07 -0.70
N PRO A 68 7.47 5.07 -1.29
CA PRO A 68 7.65 5.02 -2.75
C PRO A 68 6.36 5.08 -3.60
N PRO A 69 5.25 4.43 -3.22
CA PRO A 69 3.98 4.57 -3.95
C PRO A 69 3.44 6.00 -3.97
N LEU A 70 3.63 6.75 -2.87
CA LEU A 70 3.26 8.17 -2.81
C LEU A 70 4.20 9.01 -3.68
N LEU A 71 5.51 8.73 -3.67
CA LEU A 71 6.48 9.39 -4.55
C LEU A 71 6.15 9.19 -6.04
N GLN A 72 5.81 7.96 -6.45
CA GLN A 72 5.37 7.66 -7.83
C GLN A 72 4.12 8.46 -8.22
N ARG A 73 3.23 8.70 -7.25
CA ARG A 73 2.01 9.46 -7.45
C ARG A 73 2.30 10.96 -7.51
N VAL A 74 3.19 11.49 -6.67
CA VAL A 74 3.71 12.86 -6.76
C VAL A 74 4.32 13.11 -8.14
N GLN A 75 5.17 12.22 -8.62
CA GLN A 75 5.75 12.32 -9.97
C GLN A 75 4.67 12.40 -11.05
N HIS A 76 3.66 11.53 -10.99
CA HIS A 76 2.56 11.54 -11.96
C HIS A 76 1.77 12.86 -11.91
N HIS A 77 1.45 13.36 -10.71
CA HIS A 77 0.74 14.63 -10.54
C HIS A 77 1.57 15.84 -10.98
N TYR A 78 2.86 15.86 -10.63
CA TYR A 78 3.78 16.91 -11.03
C TYR A 78 3.84 17.02 -12.55
N ASN A 79 4.08 15.90 -13.24
CA ASN A 79 4.15 15.90 -14.71
C ASN A 79 2.81 16.32 -15.34
N ALA A 80 1.68 15.87 -14.79
CA ALA A 80 0.37 16.26 -15.31
C ALA A 80 0.11 17.78 -15.28
N HIS A 81 0.76 18.55 -14.39
CA HIS A 81 0.52 19.99 -14.22
C HIS A 81 1.69 20.87 -14.70
N TYR A 82 2.93 20.37 -14.58
CA TYR A 82 4.15 21.17 -14.68
C TYR A 82 5.14 20.68 -15.73
N GLU A 83 4.86 19.59 -16.46
CA GLU A 83 5.77 19.04 -17.49
C GLU A 83 6.16 20.06 -18.57
N LYS A 84 5.27 21.03 -18.87
CA LYS A 84 5.57 22.16 -19.78
C LYS A 84 6.77 23.02 -19.33
N PHE A 85 7.16 22.95 -18.06
CA PHE A 85 8.30 23.65 -17.48
C PHE A 85 9.47 22.71 -17.15
N GLY A 86 9.45 21.49 -17.71
CA GLY A 86 10.40 20.42 -17.41
C GLY A 86 9.73 19.33 -16.58
N ASP A 87 9.93 18.08 -17.00
CA ASP A 87 9.40 16.93 -16.27
C ASP A 87 10.05 16.82 -14.87
N PHE A 88 9.41 16.05 -13.99
CA PHE A 88 9.87 15.86 -12.62
C PHE A 88 11.30 15.32 -12.51
N VAL A 89 11.71 14.43 -13.42
CA VAL A 89 13.03 13.79 -13.39
C VAL A 89 14.09 14.84 -13.70
N TRP A 90 13.90 15.53 -14.81
CA TRP A 90 14.80 16.56 -15.31
C TRP A 90 14.90 17.74 -14.33
N ARG A 91 13.76 18.24 -13.83
CA ARG A 91 13.75 19.33 -12.82
C ARG A 91 14.36 18.90 -11.49
N SER A 92 14.19 17.64 -11.07
CA SER A 92 14.85 17.13 -9.85
C SER A 92 16.37 17.12 -10.00
N GLU A 93 16.87 16.74 -11.17
CA GLU A 93 18.31 16.71 -11.47
C GLU A 93 18.91 18.11 -11.55
N ASP A 94 18.21 19.05 -12.20
CA ASP A 94 18.61 20.46 -12.31
C ASP A 94 18.69 21.14 -10.93
N GLU A 95 17.65 20.97 -10.10
CA GLU A 95 17.54 21.70 -8.83
C GLU A 95 18.28 21.02 -7.65
N LEU A 96 18.46 19.69 -7.69
CA LEU A 96 19.07 18.93 -6.58
C LEU A 96 20.41 18.29 -6.95
N GLY A 97 20.77 18.27 -8.22
CA GLY A 97 21.92 17.58 -8.76
C GLY A 97 21.69 16.08 -9.00
N PRO A 98 22.52 15.46 -9.87
CA PRO A 98 22.31 14.10 -10.37
C PRO A 98 22.27 13.04 -9.27
N ARG A 99 23.10 13.20 -8.23
CA ARG A 99 23.19 12.22 -7.14
C ARG A 99 21.91 12.17 -6.31
N LYS A 100 21.34 13.32 -5.94
CA LYS A 100 20.11 13.38 -5.13
C LYS A 100 18.90 12.94 -5.95
N ALA A 101 18.81 13.40 -7.21
CA ALA A 101 17.75 12.98 -8.13
C ALA A 101 17.74 11.46 -8.33
N HIS A 102 18.91 10.85 -8.59
CA HIS A 102 19.00 9.41 -8.78
C HIS A 102 18.54 8.61 -7.54
N LEU A 103 18.88 9.07 -6.32
CA LEU A 103 18.41 8.44 -5.09
C LEU A 103 16.89 8.49 -4.93
N ILE A 104 16.26 9.61 -5.31
CA ILE A 104 14.80 9.75 -5.32
C ILE A 104 14.18 8.76 -6.30
N LEU A 105 14.68 8.72 -7.55
CA LEU A 105 14.13 7.86 -8.61
C LEU A 105 14.25 6.38 -8.28
N LYS A 106 15.40 5.97 -7.72
CA LYS A 106 15.67 4.58 -7.33
C LYS A 106 14.64 4.02 -6.35
N ARG A 107 14.00 4.87 -5.53
CA ARG A 107 12.93 4.42 -4.62
C ARG A 107 11.73 3.87 -5.36
N THR A 108 11.43 4.40 -6.55
CA THR A 108 10.27 3.99 -7.36
C THR A 108 10.54 2.76 -8.23
N GLU A 109 11.81 2.37 -8.40
CA GLU A 109 12.23 1.21 -9.19
C GLU A 109 11.69 -0.11 -8.62
N GLY A 110 11.60 -0.22 -7.28
CA GLY A 110 11.08 -1.41 -6.60
C GLY A 110 9.55 -1.56 -6.62
N ILE A 111 8.81 -0.62 -7.24
CA ILE A 111 7.35 -0.70 -7.33
C ILE A 111 6.97 -1.63 -8.48
N SER A 112 6.07 -2.59 -8.21
CA SER A 112 5.58 -3.51 -9.23
C SER A 112 4.88 -2.76 -10.37
N LEU A 113 4.99 -3.29 -11.59
CA LEU A 113 4.34 -2.72 -12.78
C LEU A 113 2.83 -2.55 -12.59
N PHE A 114 2.19 -3.48 -11.89
CA PHE A 114 0.77 -3.40 -11.54
C PHE A 114 0.44 -2.17 -10.65
N CYS A 115 1.18 -1.96 -9.55
CA CYS A 115 0.94 -0.78 -8.69
C CYS A 115 1.28 0.51 -9.45
N ARG A 116 2.32 0.53 -10.30
CA ARG A 116 2.62 1.69 -11.16
C ARG A 116 1.44 2.06 -12.07
N SER A 117 0.81 1.06 -12.70
CA SER A 117 -0.38 1.27 -13.54
C SER A 117 -1.54 1.87 -12.74
N LEU A 118 -1.86 1.28 -11.58
CA LEU A 118 -2.92 1.77 -10.69
C LEU A 118 -2.64 3.21 -10.18
N LEU A 119 -1.39 3.51 -9.84
CA LEU A 119 -0.96 4.83 -9.37
C LEU A 119 -0.97 5.92 -10.45
N ARG A 120 -1.23 5.58 -11.72
CA ARG A 120 -1.47 6.55 -12.81
C ARG A 120 -2.97 6.79 -13.09
N SER A 121 -3.86 6.23 -12.29
CA SER A 121 -5.32 6.42 -12.46
C SER A 121 -5.72 7.89 -12.28
N GLY A 122 -6.75 8.38 -12.98
CA GLY A 122 -7.18 9.79 -12.86
C GLY A 122 -7.60 10.16 -11.42
N PHE A 123 -8.19 9.21 -10.69
CA PHE A 123 -8.59 9.40 -9.30
C PHE A 123 -8.26 8.17 -8.45
N ILE A 124 -7.89 8.42 -7.19
CA ILE A 124 -7.68 7.38 -6.18
C ILE A 124 -8.34 7.83 -4.87
N GLN A 125 -9.26 7.02 -4.35
CA GLN A 125 -9.91 7.25 -3.06
C GLN A 125 -9.53 6.17 -2.08
N SER A 126 -9.28 6.53 -0.83
CA SER A 126 -9.16 5.54 0.24
C SER A 126 -10.51 5.32 0.91
N ARG A 127 -10.90 4.06 1.05
CA ARG A 127 -12.11 3.61 1.76
C ARG A 127 -11.71 2.59 2.81
N THR A 128 -12.25 2.73 4.02
CA THR A 128 -12.13 1.71 5.06
C THR A 128 -13.36 0.81 5.00
N GLU A 129 -13.14 -0.48 4.86
CA GLU A 129 -14.18 -1.50 4.88
C GLU A 129 -13.99 -2.39 6.10
N THR A 130 -15.07 -2.63 6.83
CA THR A 130 -15.06 -3.51 8.00
C THR A 130 -15.62 -4.86 7.58
N VAL A 131 -14.85 -5.92 7.73
CA VAL A 131 -15.23 -7.28 7.34
C VAL A 131 -15.17 -8.22 8.55
N PRO A 132 -16.15 -9.13 8.71
CA PRO A 132 -16.11 -10.15 9.75
C PRO A 132 -15.12 -11.27 9.40
N TYR A 133 -14.49 -11.83 10.42
CA TYR A 133 -13.64 -13.01 10.33
C TYR A 133 -13.82 -13.88 11.59
N THR A 134 -13.68 -15.19 11.43
CA THR A 134 -13.79 -16.14 12.53
C THR A 134 -12.41 -16.48 13.07
N LEU A 135 -12.20 -16.28 14.37
CA LEU A 135 -10.98 -16.68 15.08
C LEU A 135 -11.28 -17.92 15.93
N CYS A 136 -10.70 -19.06 15.56
CA CYS A 136 -10.86 -20.31 16.29
C CYS A 136 -9.61 -20.62 17.14
N ARG A 137 -9.81 -21.02 18.39
CA ARG A 137 -8.75 -21.48 19.31
C ARG A 137 -9.10 -22.87 19.83
N SER A 138 -8.10 -23.74 19.93
CA SER A 138 -8.24 -25.03 20.61
C SER A 138 -8.28 -24.83 22.12
N GLU A 139 -9.22 -25.49 22.81
CA GLU A 139 -9.35 -25.44 24.27
C GLU A 139 -8.27 -26.24 25.01
N VAL A 140 -7.57 -27.16 24.34
CA VAL A 140 -6.66 -28.08 25.03
C VAL A 140 -5.26 -27.49 25.10
N ALA A 141 -4.85 -27.06 26.29
CA ALA A 141 -3.44 -26.90 26.64
C ALA A 141 -2.76 -28.27 26.44
N ARG A 142 -1.96 -28.35 25.38
CA ARG A 142 -1.30 -29.56 24.89
C ARG A 142 -0.48 -30.23 26.00
N GLN A 143 -1.06 -31.18 26.73
CA GLN A 143 -0.26 -32.22 27.40
C GLN A 143 0.34 -33.08 26.29
N MET A 144 1.63 -32.87 26.04
CA MET A 144 2.44 -33.70 25.16
C MET A 144 2.60 -35.09 25.79
N SER A 145 1.57 -35.93 25.68
CA SER A 145 1.75 -37.37 25.85
C SER A 145 1.57 -38.05 24.50
N THR A 146 2.58 -38.87 24.22
CA THR A 146 2.77 -39.79 23.11
C THR A 146 1.49 -40.49 22.68
N ALA A 147 0.82 -39.97 21.65
CA ALA A 147 -0.13 -40.72 20.87
C ALA A 147 -0.22 -40.08 19.47
N TRP A 148 0.28 -40.84 18.49
CA TRP A 148 0.05 -40.78 17.06
C TRP A 148 -1.02 -39.77 16.61
N HIS A 149 -0.61 -38.82 15.76
CA HIS A 149 -1.40 -37.77 15.10
C HIS A 149 -2.93 -37.96 15.19
N ARG A 150 -3.56 -37.37 16.22
CA ARG A 150 -5.02 -37.24 16.28
C ARG A 150 -5.52 -36.42 15.10
N SER A 151 -6.64 -36.84 14.52
CA SER A 151 -7.30 -36.14 13.43
C SER A 151 -7.69 -34.72 13.87
N LEU A 152 -7.41 -33.72 13.03
CA LEU A 152 -7.82 -32.32 13.25
C LEU A 152 -9.33 -32.17 13.50
N HIS A 153 -10.15 -33.12 13.03
CA HIS A 153 -11.60 -33.15 13.23
C HIS A 153 -12.03 -33.46 14.67
N GLU A 154 -11.17 -34.05 15.51
CA GLU A 154 -11.49 -34.40 16.91
C GLU A 154 -11.11 -33.29 17.90
N THR A 155 -10.53 -32.19 17.43
CA THR A 155 -10.12 -31.09 18.31
C THR A 155 -11.32 -30.19 18.59
N SER A 156 -11.73 -30.06 19.86
CA SER A 156 -12.71 -29.06 20.27
C SER A 156 -12.14 -27.66 20.01
N LEU A 157 -12.83 -26.87 19.18
CA LEU A 157 -12.47 -25.50 18.82
C LEU A 157 -13.52 -24.54 19.35
N VAL A 158 -13.07 -23.50 20.04
CA VAL A 158 -13.90 -22.33 20.37
C VAL A 158 -13.63 -21.27 19.31
N CYS A 159 -14.68 -20.94 18.55
CA CYS A 159 -14.62 -19.96 17.48
C CYS A 159 -15.38 -18.68 17.87
N LEU A 160 -14.74 -17.54 17.69
CA LEU A 160 -15.31 -16.22 17.94
C LEU A 160 -15.33 -15.41 16.65
N GLU A 161 -16.46 -14.78 16.35
CA GLU A 161 -16.54 -13.80 15.27
C GLU A 161 -15.92 -12.48 15.72
N LYS A 162 -15.06 -11.92 14.87
CA LYS A 162 -14.39 -10.64 15.07
C LYS A 162 -14.50 -9.80 13.81
N LEU A 163 -14.35 -8.49 13.96
CA LEU A 163 -14.34 -7.54 12.85
C LEU A 163 -12.91 -7.05 12.60
N ILE A 164 -12.53 -6.95 11.34
CA ILE A 164 -11.28 -6.30 10.93
C ILE A 164 -11.58 -5.13 10.00
N SER A 165 -10.98 -3.98 10.29
CA SER A 165 -11.05 -2.78 9.44
C SER A 165 -9.88 -2.78 8.46
N ILE A 166 -10.20 -2.90 7.17
CA ILE A 166 -9.24 -2.95 6.08
C ILE A 166 -9.37 -1.66 5.28
N GLN A 167 -8.28 -0.91 5.18
CA GLN A 167 -8.20 0.26 4.32
C GLN A 167 -7.82 -0.18 2.91
N ARG A 168 -8.67 0.15 1.93
CA ARG A 168 -8.48 -0.14 0.50
C ARG A 168 -8.47 1.15 -0.31
N ASN A 169 -7.87 1.09 -1.49
CA ASN A 169 -7.96 2.17 -2.46
C ASN A 169 -8.90 1.78 -3.60
N ILE A 170 -9.69 2.74 -4.04
CA ILE A 170 -10.55 2.68 -5.21
C ILE A 170 -9.89 3.53 -6.28
N TYR A 171 -9.66 2.93 -7.45
CA TYR A 171 -9.01 3.57 -8.58
C TYR A 171 -10.05 3.82 -9.68
N GLY A 172 -10.03 5.01 -10.29
CA GLY A 172 -10.99 5.38 -11.32
C GLY A 172 -10.38 6.31 -12.38
N LYS A 173 -11.02 6.38 -13.55
CA LYS A 173 -10.62 7.30 -14.64
C LYS A 173 -11.08 8.74 -14.39
N SER A 174 -12.26 8.92 -13.81
CA SER A 174 -12.81 10.19 -13.35
C SER A 174 -13.48 9.97 -11.99
N LYS A 175 -13.65 11.03 -11.19
CA LYS A 175 -14.57 10.97 -10.04
C LYS A 175 -15.96 10.68 -10.60
N LEU A 176 -16.49 9.48 -10.38
CA LEU A 176 -17.89 9.23 -10.67
C LEU A 176 -18.72 10.22 -9.85
N ARG A 177 -19.59 10.93 -10.55
CA ARG A 177 -20.67 11.72 -10.00
C ARG A 177 -21.82 10.78 -9.68
#